data_AF-A0A9D1HX44-F1
#
_entry.id   AF-A0A9D1HX44-F1
#
_cell.length_a   1.000
_cell.length_b   1.000
_cell.length_c   1.000
_cell.angle_alpha   90.00
_cell.angle_beta   90.00
_cell.angle_gamma   90.00
#
_symmetry.space_group_name_H-M   'P 1'
#
loop_
_entity.id
_entity.type
_entity.pdbx_description
1 polymer ?
#
loop_
_entity_poly.entity_id
_entity_poly.type
_entity_poly.pdbx_seq_one_letter_code
_entity_poly.pdbx_strand_id
1 'polypeptide(L)'
;MSQQLSLSNTKKEYLEFLDKTGRTRITANEWIGSTSLSPKAKEKATKSYQSWKKQEDKKKLPKVVKSDDVILQNKVDYDIMGMQGIVPSNTTITNVRIIAGKDSSVDIRDRYKIAEKYNVNATELNKKVGVVQGKYYDYEIHWYEANGLQLEAKLKNKPKERK
;
A
#
# COMPACT_ATOMS: atom_id res chain seq x y z
N MET A 1 -32.43 10.26 46.29
CA MET A 1 -31.31 9.98 45.37
C MET A 1 -31.39 8.52 44.95
N SER A 2 -31.76 8.24 43.70
CA SER A 2 -31.87 6.88 43.17
C SER A 2 -30.47 6.34 42.88
N GLN A 3 -29.99 5.37 43.64
CA GLN A 3 -28.76 4.65 43.33
C GLN A 3 -28.97 3.85 42.05
N GLN A 4 -28.16 4.11 41.03
CA GLN A 4 -28.18 3.34 39.79
C GLN A 4 -27.65 1.93 40.11
N LEU A 5 -28.56 0.96 40.21
CA LEU A 5 -28.22 -0.44 40.45
C LEU A 5 -27.32 -0.94 39.30
N SER A 6 -26.14 -1.46 39.65
CA SER A 6 -25.30 -2.13 38.66
C SER A 6 -25.97 -3.43 38.20
N LEU A 7 -25.80 -3.80 36.94
CA LEU A 7 -26.33 -5.06 36.37
C LEU A 7 -25.94 -6.30 37.20
N SER A 8 -24.81 -6.25 37.90
CA SER A 8 -24.36 -7.30 38.81
C SER A 8 -25.26 -7.44 40.04
N ASN A 9 -25.72 -6.33 40.63
CA ASN A 9 -26.57 -6.34 41.81
C ASN A 9 -27.98 -6.85 41.44
N THR A 10 -28.52 -6.37 40.32
CA THR A 10 -29.82 -6.83 39.81
C THR A 10 -29.81 -8.32 39.46
N LYS A 11 -28.70 -8.82 38.90
CA LYS A 11 -28.52 -10.26 38.64
C LYS A 11 -28.51 -11.08 39.93
N LYS A 12 -27.85 -10.59 40.98
CA LYS A 12 -27.77 -11.27 42.28
C LYS A 12 -29.16 -11.35 42.93
N GLU A 13 -29.88 -10.23 42.99
CA GLU A 13 -31.24 -10.16 43.52
C GLU A 13 -32.21 -11.09 42.78
N TYR A 14 -32.11 -11.16 41.45
CA TYR A 14 -32.92 -12.06 40.64
C TYR A 14 -32.62 -13.55 40.92
N LEU A 15 -31.35 -13.92 41.08
CA LEU A 15 -30.98 -15.30 41.43
C LEU A 15 -31.48 -15.69 42.83
N GLU A 16 -31.37 -14.79 43.81
CA GLU A 16 -31.90 -15.00 45.16
C GLU A 16 -33.44 -15.14 45.16
N PHE A 17 -34.13 -14.36 44.33
CA PHE A 17 -35.58 -14.47 44.13
C PHE A 17 -36.00 -15.82 43.53
N LEU A 18 -35.27 -16.31 42.52
CA LEU A 18 -35.54 -17.62 41.90
C LEU A 18 -35.34 -18.77 42.90
N ASP A 19 -34.27 -18.72 43.69
CA ASP A 19 -33.97 -19.70 44.74
C ASP A 19 -35.08 -19.74 45.81
N LYS A 20 -35.50 -18.56 46.30
CA LYS A 20 -36.59 -18.44 47.27
C LYS A 20 -37.93 -18.93 46.76
N THR A 21 -38.20 -18.79 45.46
CA THR A 21 -39.49 -19.15 44.85
C THR A 21 -39.51 -20.54 44.21
N GLY A 22 -38.38 -21.26 44.22
CA GLY A 22 -38.22 -22.55 43.55
C GLY A 22 -38.40 -22.47 42.02
N ARG A 23 -38.29 -21.28 41.43
CA ARG A 23 -38.50 -21.06 40.00
C ARG A 23 -37.22 -21.32 39.23
N THR A 24 -37.34 -21.93 38.06
CA THR A 24 -36.20 -22.19 37.17
C THR A 24 -35.83 -20.93 36.39
N ARG A 25 -34.53 -20.63 36.32
CA ARG A 25 -33.99 -19.51 35.55
C ARG A 25 -34.26 -19.68 34.05
N ILE A 26 -34.90 -18.69 33.43
CA ILE A 26 -35.10 -18.64 31.96
C ILE A 26 -33.96 -17.83 31.35
N THR A 27 -32.91 -18.52 30.91
CA THR A 27 -31.72 -17.89 30.31
C THR A 27 -31.95 -17.31 28.92
N ALA A 28 -33.00 -17.74 28.23
CA ALA A 28 -33.30 -17.36 26.85
C ALA A 28 -33.60 -15.85 26.69
N ASN A 29 -34.12 -15.20 27.73
CA ASN A 29 -34.47 -13.77 27.71
C ASN A 29 -33.42 -12.89 28.41
N GLU A 30 -32.32 -13.47 28.87
CA GLU A 30 -31.26 -12.75 29.56
C GLU A 30 -30.13 -12.42 28.58
N TRP A 31 -29.86 -11.13 28.38
CA TRP A 31 -28.62 -10.72 27.72
C TRP A 31 -27.46 -10.81 28.71
N ILE A 32 -26.68 -11.89 28.65
CA ILE A 32 -25.51 -12.16 29.53
C ILE A 32 -24.22 -11.59 28.90
N GLY A 33 -24.34 -10.64 27.98
CA GLY A 33 -23.21 -10.00 27.30
C GLY A 33 -22.58 -8.87 28.12
N SER A 34 -21.31 -8.60 27.89
CA SER A 34 -20.70 -7.32 28.24
C SER A 34 -20.98 -6.31 27.12
N THR A 35 -21.32 -5.07 27.45
CA THR A 35 -21.46 -3.97 26.45
C THR A 35 -20.10 -3.53 25.92
N SER A 36 -19.03 -3.88 26.61
CA SER A 36 -17.67 -3.56 26.20
C SER A 36 -17.09 -4.66 25.31
N LEU A 37 -16.54 -4.24 24.18
CA LEU A 37 -15.75 -5.11 23.31
C LEU A 37 -14.55 -5.66 24.09
N SER A 38 -14.27 -6.95 23.91
CA SER A 38 -13.04 -7.56 24.41
C SER A 38 -11.81 -6.83 23.81
N PRO A 39 -10.65 -6.83 24.50
CA PRO A 39 -9.43 -6.22 23.97
C PRO A 39 -9.07 -6.71 22.56
N LYS A 40 -9.24 -8.02 22.31
CA LYS A 40 -9.01 -8.64 20.98
C LYS A 40 -9.97 -8.09 19.92
N ALA A 41 -11.24 -7.90 20.27
CA ALA A 41 -12.23 -7.33 19.34
C ALA A 41 -11.93 -5.86 19.04
N LYS A 42 -11.51 -5.08 20.05
CA LYS A 42 -11.05 -3.69 19.86
C LYS A 42 -9.84 -3.63 18.93
N GLU A 43 -8.83 -4.45 19.16
CA GLU A 43 -7.62 -4.50 18.33
C GLU A 43 -7.95 -4.83 16.87
N LYS A 44 -8.82 -5.84 16.65
CA LYS A 44 -9.27 -6.23 15.30
C LYS A 44 -10.00 -5.08 14.60
N ALA A 45 -10.91 -4.40 15.30
CA ALA A 45 -11.63 -3.24 14.76
C ALA A 45 -10.65 -2.11 14.38
N THR A 46 -9.69 -1.79 15.25
CA THR A 46 -8.66 -0.79 14.97
C THR A 46 -7.83 -1.15 13.75
N LYS A 47 -7.32 -2.39 13.64
CA LYS A 47 -6.57 -2.84 12.46
C LYS A 47 -7.38 -2.73 11.18
N SER A 48 -8.66 -3.11 11.23
CA SER A 48 -9.58 -3.00 10.09
C SER A 48 -9.76 -1.55 9.64
N TYR A 49 -9.99 -0.64 10.59
CA TYR A 49 -10.13 0.79 10.31
C TYR A 49 -8.86 1.39 9.71
N GLN A 50 -7.69 1.07 10.27
CA GLN A 50 -6.41 1.55 9.75
C GLN A 50 -6.15 1.04 8.32
N SER A 51 -6.47 -0.23 8.04
CA SER A 51 -6.36 -0.81 6.71
C SER A 51 -7.27 -0.11 5.70
N TRP A 52 -8.55 0.08 6.05
CA TRP A 52 -9.51 0.81 5.22
C TRP A 52 -9.07 2.24 4.94
N LYS A 53 -8.65 2.97 5.98
CA LYS A 53 -8.19 4.37 5.86
C LYS A 53 -6.98 4.48 4.94
N LYS A 54 -6.02 3.55 5.06
CA LYS A 54 -4.85 3.49 4.16
C LYS A 54 -5.26 3.27 2.70
N GLN A 55 -6.29 2.46 2.43
CA GLN A 55 -6.81 2.29 1.08
C GLN A 55 -7.52 3.54 0.56
N GLU A 56 -8.28 4.24 1.41
CA GLU A 56 -8.91 5.52 1.02
C GLU A 56 -7.88 6.58 0.69
N ASP A 57 -6.90 6.80 1.56
CA ASP A 57 -5.87 7.80 1.34
C ASP A 57 -5.05 7.48 0.08
N LYS A 58 -4.86 6.20 -0.21
CA LYS A 58 -4.24 5.77 -1.46
C LYS A 58 -5.06 6.07 -2.70
N LYS A 59 -6.40 5.94 -2.64
CA LYS A 59 -7.28 6.28 -3.77
C LYS A 59 -7.22 7.76 -4.14
N LYS A 60 -6.86 8.63 -3.19
CA LYS A 60 -6.69 10.08 -3.42
C LYS A 60 -5.41 10.39 -4.19
N LEU A 61 -4.44 9.47 -4.22
CA LEU A 61 -3.20 9.68 -4.98
C LEU A 61 -3.46 9.63 -6.49
N PRO A 62 -2.81 10.51 -7.27
CA PRO A 62 -2.84 10.41 -8.72
C PRO A 62 -2.27 9.07 -9.20
N LYS A 63 -2.79 8.56 -10.33
CA LYS A 63 -2.26 7.34 -10.96
C LYS A 63 -0.86 7.55 -11.51
N VAL A 64 -0.61 8.74 -12.06
CA VAL A 64 0.67 9.13 -12.67
C VAL A 64 1.08 10.48 -12.11
N VAL A 65 2.30 10.58 -11.62
CA VAL A 65 2.86 11.82 -11.04
C VAL A 65 4.00 12.29 -11.90
N LYS A 66 4.05 13.58 -12.24
CA LYS A 66 5.23 14.16 -12.89
C LYS A 66 6.37 14.28 -11.88
N SER A 67 7.58 14.03 -12.33
CA SER A 67 8.82 14.15 -11.57
C SER A 67 9.81 14.96 -12.39
N ASP A 68 10.80 15.54 -11.72
CA ASP A 68 11.89 16.25 -12.38
C ASP A 68 12.72 15.31 -13.27
N ASP A 69 13.41 15.91 -14.23
CA ASP A 69 14.35 15.21 -15.10
C ASP A 69 15.51 14.63 -14.27
N VAL A 70 15.98 13.46 -14.66
CA VAL A 70 17.01 12.72 -13.92
C VAL A 70 18.12 12.25 -14.85
N ILE A 71 19.30 12.03 -14.29
CA ILE A 71 20.41 11.43 -15.01
C ILE A 71 20.33 9.91 -14.90
N LEU A 72 20.49 9.22 -16.02
CA LEU A 72 20.55 7.76 -16.07
C LEU A 72 21.86 7.29 -15.40
N GLN A 73 21.75 6.55 -14.28
CA GLN A 73 22.94 6.18 -13.49
C GLN A 73 23.76 5.07 -14.16
N ASN A 74 23.08 4.05 -14.68
CA ASN A 74 23.70 2.88 -15.29
C ASN A 74 23.31 2.78 -16.76
N LYS A 75 24.23 2.28 -17.59
CA LYS A 75 23.93 2.00 -18.99
C LYS A 75 22.75 1.03 -19.11
N VAL A 76 21.98 1.16 -20.19
CA VAL A 76 20.88 0.24 -20.50
C VAL A 76 21.18 -0.41 -21.85
N ASP A 77 21.60 -1.66 -21.80
CA ASP A 77 21.70 -2.52 -22.99
C ASP A 77 20.28 -2.94 -23.42
N TYR A 78 20.00 -2.89 -24.72
CA TYR A 78 18.71 -3.30 -25.26
C TYR A 78 18.86 -4.14 -26.52
N ASP A 79 17.99 -5.14 -26.64
CA ASP A 79 17.77 -5.93 -27.85
C ASP A 79 16.26 -6.10 -28.00
N ILE A 80 15.65 -5.27 -28.84
CA ILE A 80 14.19 -5.23 -29.03
C ILE A 80 13.89 -5.24 -30.53
N MET A 81 13.17 -6.29 -30.97
CA MET A 81 12.68 -6.43 -32.35
C MET A 81 13.79 -6.25 -33.40
N GLY A 82 14.99 -6.79 -33.16
CA GLY A 82 16.13 -6.72 -34.07
C GLY A 82 16.91 -5.40 -34.03
N MET A 83 16.53 -4.46 -33.16
CA MET A 83 17.36 -3.29 -32.83
C MET A 83 18.14 -3.58 -31.56
N GLN A 84 19.44 -3.80 -31.73
CA GLN A 84 20.38 -3.91 -30.61
C GLN A 84 21.11 -2.58 -30.43
N GLY A 85 21.30 -2.19 -29.17
CA GLY A 85 22.07 -1.00 -28.86
C GLY A 85 22.22 -0.76 -27.36
N ILE A 86 22.76 0.40 -27.04
CA ILE A 86 23.03 0.82 -25.67
C ILE A 86 22.52 2.24 -25.50
N VAL A 87 21.80 2.50 -24.42
CA VAL A 87 21.62 3.86 -23.91
C VAL A 87 22.74 4.11 -22.89
N PRO A 88 23.66 5.06 -23.14
CA PRO A 88 24.79 5.32 -22.25
C PRO A 88 24.34 5.80 -20.87
N SER A 89 25.10 5.47 -19.83
CA SER A 89 24.98 6.14 -18.54
C SER A 89 25.28 7.63 -18.67
N ASN A 90 24.90 8.41 -17.66
CA ASN A 90 25.04 9.86 -17.62
C ASN A 90 24.24 10.61 -18.69
N THR A 91 23.23 9.97 -19.28
CA THR A 91 22.30 10.60 -20.23
C THR A 91 21.10 11.19 -19.48
N THR A 92 20.63 12.36 -19.90
CA THR A 92 19.44 12.99 -19.32
C THR A 92 18.17 12.24 -19.73
N ILE A 93 17.39 11.81 -18.74
CA ILE A 93 16.04 11.28 -18.91
C ILE A 93 15.06 12.43 -18.67
N THR A 94 14.26 12.71 -19.69
CA THR A 94 13.27 13.79 -19.69
C THR A 94 11.85 13.26 -19.52
N ASN A 95 10.91 14.14 -19.17
CA ASN A 95 9.48 13.81 -19.05
C ASN A 95 9.26 12.61 -18.09
N VAL A 96 9.93 12.68 -16.94
CA VAL A 96 9.92 11.62 -15.94
C VAL A 96 8.57 11.58 -15.24
N ARG A 97 8.03 10.38 -15.06
CA ARG A 97 6.76 10.15 -14.39
C ARG A 97 6.83 8.94 -13.47
N ILE A 98 6.25 9.08 -12.27
CA ILE A 98 6.00 7.97 -11.36
C ILE A 98 4.70 7.30 -11.79
N ILE A 99 4.76 6.00 -12.10
CA ILE A 99 3.63 5.22 -12.62
C ILE A 99 3.11 4.15 -11.65
N ALA A 100 3.88 3.84 -10.60
CA ALA A 100 3.47 2.97 -9.50
C ALA A 100 4.39 3.20 -8.28
N GLY A 101 3.95 2.87 -7.07
CA GLY A 101 4.78 2.86 -5.87
C GLY A 101 4.30 3.78 -4.76
N LYS A 102 5.24 4.38 -4.04
CA LYS A 102 5.00 5.27 -2.89
C LYS A 102 4.06 6.42 -3.22
N ASP A 103 4.35 7.13 -4.31
CA ASP A 103 3.67 8.38 -4.65
C ASP A 103 2.53 8.21 -5.66
N SER A 104 2.17 6.97 -6.02
CA SER A 104 1.10 6.65 -6.95
C SER A 104 0.00 5.83 -6.27
N SER A 105 -1.24 5.97 -6.75
CA SER A 105 -2.32 5.06 -6.35
C SER A 105 -2.13 3.63 -6.85
N VAL A 106 -1.19 3.39 -7.77
CA VAL A 106 -0.89 2.08 -8.35
C VAL A 106 0.20 1.37 -7.56
N ASP A 107 -0.07 0.12 -7.17
CA ASP A 107 0.91 -0.74 -6.50
C ASP A 107 1.94 -1.36 -7.45
N ILE A 108 3.17 -1.50 -6.94
CA ILE A 108 4.18 -2.36 -7.54
C ILE A 108 3.95 -3.79 -7.00
N ARG A 109 3.49 -4.70 -7.85
CA ARG A 109 3.16 -6.08 -7.46
C ARG A 109 4.36 -6.83 -6.87
N ASP A 110 5.53 -6.70 -7.48
CA ASP A 110 6.76 -7.40 -7.06
C ASP A 110 7.63 -6.56 -6.13
N ARG A 111 7.07 -5.58 -5.41
CA ARG A 111 7.86 -4.62 -4.61
C ARG A 111 8.77 -5.29 -3.58
N TYR A 112 8.29 -6.36 -2.94
CA TYR A 112 9.04 -7.07 -1.90
C TYR A 112 10.22 -7.84 -2.49
N LYS A 113 10.07 -8.45 -3.67
CA LYS A 113 11.15 -9.14 -4.36
C LYS A 113 12.28 -8.18 -4.76
N ILE A 114 11.91 -7.00 -5.27
CA ILE A 114 12.88 -5.96 -5.65
C ILE A 114 13.57 -5.41 -4.40
N ALA A 115 12.80 -5.13 -3.36
CA ALA A 115 13.31 -4.65 -2.08
C ALA A 115 14.34 -5.61 -1.47
N GLU A 116 14.04 -6.91 -1.46
CA GLU A 116 14.93 -7.96 -0.98
C GLU A 116 16.20 -8.07 -1.84
N LYS A 117 16.04 -8.12 -3.17
CA LYS A 117 17.16 -8.26 -4.12
C LYS A 117 18.19 -7.12 -4.00
N TYR A 118 17.72 -5.89 -3.76
CA TYR A 118 18.57 -4.70 -3.72
C TYR A 118 18.77 -4.15 -2.30
N ASN A 119 18.28 -4.84 -1.27
CA ASN A 119 18.31 -4.41 0.12
C ASN A 119 17.79 -2.95 0.32
N VAL A 120 16.67 -2.63 -0.33
CA VAL A 120 16.03 -1.31 -0.24
C VAL A 120 14.67 -1.40 0.45
N ASN A 121 14.17 -0.28 0.97
CA ASN A 121 12.87 -0.25 1.63
C ASN A 121 11.73 -0.43 0.62
N ALA A 122 10.96 -1.51 0.76
CA ALA A 122 9.83 -1.81 -0.11
C ALA A 122 8.81 -0.65 -0.17
N THR A 123 8.57 0.05 0.94
CA THR A 123 7.57 1.14 1.00
C THR A 123 7.98 2.38 0.23
N GLU A 124 9.27 2.58 0.01
CA GLU A 124 9.85 3.76 -0.63
C GLU A 124 10.05 3.59 -2.14
N LEU A 125 9.87 2.37 -2.65
CA LEU A 125 9.99 2.08 -4.08
C LEU A 125 8.95 2.83 -4.91
N ASN A 126 9.44 3.52 -5.92
CA ASN A 126 8.69 4.07 -7.03
C ASN A 126 9.11 3.40 -8.32
N LYS A 127 8.15 3.08 -9.18
CA LYS A 127 8.40 2.73 -10.57
C LYS A 127 8.25 4.00 -11.40
N LYS A 128 9.33 4.38 -12.07
CA LYS A 128 9.36 5.55 -12.93
C LYS A 128 9.51 5.16 -14.40
N VAL A 129 9.03 6.05 -15.25
CA VAL A 129 9.21 6.03 -16.69
C VAL A 129 9.70 7.39 -17.14
N GLY A 130 10.53 7.43 -18.17
CA GLY A 130 10.99 8.66 -18.78
C GLY A 130 11.55 8.40 -20.17
N VAL A 131 11.90 9.46 -20.87
CA VAL A 131 12.33 9.41 -22.26
C VAL A 131 13.75 9.95 -22.38
N VAL A 132 14.63 9.13 -22.95
CA VAL A 132 15.93 9.57 -23.45
C VAL A 132 15.80 9.90 -24.92
N GLN A 133 16.11 11.13 -25.29
CA GLN A 133 16.04 11.59 -26.68
C GLN A 133 17.36 11.32 -27.38
N GLY A 134 17.33 10.45 -28.40
CA GLY A 134 18.46 10.23 -29.30
C GLY A 134 18.37 11.10 -30.55
N LYS A 135 19.36 10.95 -31.44
CA LYS A 135 19.40 11.67 -32.71
C LYS A 135 18.22 11.35 -33.63
N TYR A 136 17.86 10.07 -33.73
CA TYR A 136 16.83 9.57 -34.64
C TYR A 136 15.65 8.93 -33.91
N TYR A 137 15.82 8.55 -32.64
CA TYR A 137 14.83 7.79 -31.89
C TYR A 137 14.71 8.30 -30.46
N ASP A 138 13.50 8.20 -29.91
CA ASP A 138 13.18 8.38 -28.50
C ASP A 138 13.09 7.03 -27.79
N TYR A 139 13.77 6.92 -26.66
CA TYR A 139 13.93 5.70 -25.88
C TYR A 139 13.17 5.81 -24.57
N GLU A 140 12.08 5.05 -24.41
CA GLU A 140 11.29 5.03 -23.18
C GLU A 140 11.86 4.06 -22.14
N ILE A 141 12.53 4.61 -21.13
CA ILE A 141 13.18 3.85 -20.06
C ILE A 141 12.24 3.71 -18.88
N HIS A 142 12.13 2.49 -18.37
CA HIS A 142 11.41 2.15 -17.14
C HIS A 142 12.43 1.70 -16.10
N TRP A 143 12.34 2.22 -14.89
CA TRP A 143 13.19 1.81 -13.77
C TRP A 143 12.43 1.81 -12.46
N TYR A 144 12.99 1.14 -11.45
CA TYR A 144 12.59 1.30 -10.06
C TYR A 144 13.54 2.26 -9.38
N GLU A 145 13.05 3.04 -8.43
CA GLU A 145 13.84 3.99 -7.67
C GLU A 145 13.47 3.93 -6.20
N ALA A 146 14.49 3.86 -5.35
CA ALA A 146 14.37 4.04 -3.90
C ALA A 146 15.52 4.92 -3.44
N ASN A 147 15.21 5.99 -2.69
CA ASN A 147 16.21 6.92 -2.13
C ASN A 147 17.23 7.45 -3.15
N GLY A 148 16.77 7.75 -4.37
CA GLY A 148 17.61 8.25 -5.47
C GLY A 148 18.44 7.20 -6.19
N LEU A 149 18.40 5.93 -5.79
CA LEU A 149 19.10 4.83 -6.47
C LEU A 149 18.22 4.24 -7.58
N GLN A 150 18.70 4.25 -8.83
CA GLN A 150 18.01 3.64 -9.97
C GLN A 150 18.32 2.13 -10.07
N LEU A 151 17.27 1.31 -10.09
CA LEU A 151 17.29 -0.13 -10.07
C LEU A 151 16.57 -0.70 -11.30
N GLU A 152 17.13 -1.76 -11.90
CA GLU A 152 16.56 -2.49 -13.05
C GLU A 152 16.08 -1.57 -14.20
N ALA A 153 16.86 -0.54 -14.51
CA ALA A 153 16.57 0.33 -15.65
C ALA A 153 16.58 -0.49 -16.95
N LYS A 154 15.51 -0.36 -17.74
CA LYS A 154 15.36 -1.08 -19.01
C LYS A 154 14.51 -0.33 -20.01
N LEU A 155 14.75 -0.61 -21.27
CA LEU A 155 13.89 -0.18 -22.37
C LEU A 155 12.65 -1.09 -22.40
N LYS A 156 11.45 -0.50 -22.37
CA LYS A 156 10.21 -1.30 -22.34
C LYS A 156 9.59 -1.54 -23.72
N ASN A 157 9.73 -0.56 -24.61
CA ASN A 157 9.08 -0.52 -25.91
C ASN A 157 10.13 -0.31 -27.02
N LYS A 158 9.78 -0.62 -28.27
CA LYS A 158 10.62 -0.28 -29.43
C LYS A 158 10.89 1.24 -29.43
N PRO A 159 12.14 1.67 -29.70
CA PRO A 159 12.44 3.08 -29.85
C PRO A 159 11.49 3.73 -30.88
N LYS A 160 10.93 4.89 -30.53
CA LYS A 160 10.04 5.64 -31.42
C LYS A 160 10.88 6.50 -32.34
N GLU A 161 10.64 6.42 -33.65
CA GLU A 161 11.25 7.36 -34.59
C GLU A 161 10.87 8.79 -34.22
N ARG A 162 11.88 9.65 -34.17
CA ARG A 162 11.69 11.08 -33.93
C ARG A 162 11.20 11.70 -35.23
N LYS A 163 10.01 12.30 -35.20
CA LYS A 163 9.46 13.07 -36.31
C LYS A 163 10.13 14.44 -36.41
#